data_AF-A0A0C9YP97-F1
#
_entry.id   AF-A0A0C9YP97-F1
#
_cell.length_a   1.000
_cell.length_b   1.000
_cell.length_c   1.000
_cell.angle_alpha   90.00
_cell.angle_beta   90.00
_cell.angle_gamma   90.00
#
_symmetry.space_group_name_H-M   'P 1'
#
loop_
_entity.id
_entity.type
_entity.pdbx_description
1 polymer ?
#
loop_
_entity_poly.entity_id
_entity_poly.type
_entity_poly.pdbx_seq_one_letter_code
_entity_poly.pdbx_strand_id
1 'polypeptide(L)'
;MNYSNYNTAIVKMYGVKLLGWPTGVPFVNPSSIGTVSEICKLRNSLKSGECRWKKLSKAECNAFSSKLEACCASGEVVKKPCKKCSDVGVPHKQKNVLGGNPSKEGPSSKQARCDTGRKRVVPKSTEFVHDTDDDQEDGSEEDID
;
A
#
# COMPACT_ATOMS: atom_id res chain seq x y z
N MET A 1 -1.87 4.84 -2.11
CA MET A 1 -2.49 5.94 -1.34
C MET A 1 -3.93 5.56 -1.00
N ASN A 2 -4.39 5.76 0.24
CA ASN A 2 -5.77 5.45 0.61
C ASN A 2 -6.67 6.66 0.30
N TYR A 3 -7.32 6.64 -0.87
CA TYR A 3 -8.20 7.71 -1.34
C TYR A 3 -9.48 7.84 -0.48
N SER A 4 -9.99 6.74 0.08
CA SER A 4 -11.16 6.78 0.97
C SER A 4 -10.89 7.58 2.25
N ASN A 5 -9.66 7.51 2.77
CA ASN A 5 -9.26 8.24 3.97
C ASN A 5 -8.58 9.58 3.66
N TYR A 6 -8.61 10.05 2.41
CA TYR A 6 -7.88 11.23 1.94
C TYR A 6 -8.03 12.46 2.85
N ASN A 7 -9.27 12.79 3.21
CA ASN A 7 -9.56 13.97 4.03
C ASN A 7 -8.88 13.92 5.41
N THR A 8 -8.76 12.73 6.01
CA THR A 8 -8.16 12.58 7.33
C THR A 8 -6.65 12.35 7.25
N ALA A 9 -6.22 11.43 6.40
CA ALA A 9 -4.83 11.04 6.27
C ALA A 9 -3.97 12.12 5.60
N ILE A 10 -4.56 12.96 4.74
CA ILE A 10 -3.80 13.95 3.96
C ILE A 10 -4.14 15.36 4.38
N VAL A 11 -5.42 15.73 4.27
CA VAL A 11 -5.82 17.13 4.51
C VAL A 11 -5.70 17.47 6.00
N LYS A 12 -6.24 16.64 6.91
CA LYS A 12 -6.16 16.90 8.35
C LYS A 12 -4.74 16.73 8.91
N MET A 13 -4.01 15.69 8.51
CA MET A 13 -2.67 15.42 9.06
C MET A 13 -1.57 16.34 8.52
N TYR A 14 -1.54 16.56 7.21
CA TYR A 14 -0.45 17.30 6.57
C TYR A 14 -0.85 18.74 6.20
N GLY A 15 -2.13 19.09 6.30
CA GLY A 15 -2.60 20.41 5.89
C GLY A 15 -2.41 20.66 4.41
N VAL A 16 -2.45 19.62 3.57
CA VAL A 16 -2.30 19.77 2.12
C VAL A 16 -3.56 19.26 1.44
N LYS A 17 -4.07 20.03 0.48
CA LYS A 17 -5.25 19.68 -0.30
C LYS A 17 -4.96 19.76 -1.78
N LEU A 18 -5.54 18.84 -2.53
CA LEU A 18 -5.53 18.81 -3.98
C LEU A 18 -6.69 19.69 -4.45
N LEU A 19 -6.37 20.77 -5.15
CA LEU A 19 -7.32 21.73 -5.70
C LEU A 19 -7.43 21.57 -7.21
N GLY A 20 -8.58 21.97 -7.77
CA GLY A 20 -8.82 21.93 -9.22
C GLY A 20 -8.85 20.52 -9.80
N TRP A 21 -9.37 19.56 -9.03
CA TRP A 21 -9.68 18.23 -9.57
C TRP A 21 -10.72 18.37 -10.70
N PRO A 22 -10.54 17.71 -11.85
CA PRO A 22 -11.39 17.89 -13.02
C PRO A 22 -12.83 17.44 -12.77
N THR A 23 -13.79 18.24 -13.27
CA THR A 23 -15.21 17.94 -13.19
C THR A 23 -15.55 16.69 -14.00
N GLY A 24 -16.37 15.81 -13.42
CA GLY A 24 -16.80 14.56 -14.05
C GLY A 24 -15.80 13.40 -13.92
N VAL A 25 -14.68 13.58 -13.21
CA VAL A 25 -13.77 12.49 -12.84
C VAL A 25 -13.97 12.15 -11.36
N PRO A 26 -14.29 10.90 -11.02
CA PRO A 26 -14.45 10.51 -9.62
C PRO A 26 -13.14 10.68 -8.85
N PHE A 27 -13.21 11.21 -7.62
CA PHE A 27 -12.06 11.33 -6.74
C PHE A 27 -11.74 9.98 -6.08
N VAL A 28 -11.14 9.09 -6.86
CA VAL A 28 -10.80 7.72 -6.46
C VAL A 28 -9.36 7.39 -6.84
N ASN A 29 -8.92 6.18 -6.51
CA ASN A 29 -7.63 5.68 -6.97
C ASN A 29 -7.58 5.72 -8.51
N PRO A 30 -6.53 6.29 -9.13
CA PRO A 30 -6.39 6.32 -10.58
C PRO A 30 -6.54 4.95 -11.25
N SER A 31 -6.13 3.86 -10.58
CA SER A 31 -6.30 2.49 -11.10
C SER A 31 -7.76 2.02 -11.11
N SER A 32 -8.65 2.70 -10.40
CA SER A 32 -10.10 2.43 -10.35
C SER A 32 -10.89 3.29 -11.33
N ILE A 33 -10.23 4.24 -12.01
CA ILE A 33 -10.83 5.02 -13.08
C ILE A 33 -10.85 4.13 -14.33
N GLY A 34 -12.03 3.66 -14.74
CA GLY A 34 -12.16 2.74 -15.87
C GLY A 34 -12.10 3.42 -17.23
N THR A 35 -12.43 4.72 -17.30
CA THR A 35 -12.57 5.44 -18.56
C THR A 35 -11.27 6.15 -18.95
N VAL A 36 -10.72 5.84 -20.13
CA VAL A 36 -9.50 6.49 -20.65
C VAL A 36 -9.69 8.02 -20.76
N SER A 37 -10.87 8.48 -21.18
CA SER A 37 -11.18 9.91 -21.28
C SER A 37 -11.06 10.63 -19.93
N GLU A 38 -11.49 10.00 -18.83
CA GLU A 38 -11.38 10.57 -17.48
C GLU A 38 -9.93 10.65 -17.02
N ILE A 39 -9.14 9.60 -17.29
CA ILE A 39 -7.69 9.59 -17.00
C ILE A 39 -6.98 10.68 -17.80
N CYS A 40 -7.30 10.82 -19.09
CA CYS A 40 -6.73 11.86 -19.95
C CYS A 40 -7.07 13.27 -19.44
N LYS A 41 -8.32 13.51 -19.01
CA LYS A 41 -8.72 14.78 -18.38
C LYS A 41 -7.91 15.05 -17.12
N LEU A 42 -7.80 14.07 -16.23
CA LEU A 42 -6.99 14.19 -15.01
C LEU A 42 -5.52 14.49 -15.31
N ARG A 43 -4.92 13.77 -16.27
CA ARG A 43 -3.56 14.01 -16.73
C ARG A 43 -3.40 15.43 -17.27
N ASN A 44 -4.33 15.91 -18.09
CA ASN A 44 -4.26 17.23 -18.68
C ASN A 44 -4.40 18.32 -17.63
N SER A 45 -5.33 18.21 -16.69
CA SER A 45 -5.49 19.17 -15.59
C SER A 45 -4.28 19.19 -14.64
N LEU A 46 -3.61 18.05 -14.43
CA LEU A 46 -2.34 18.01 -13.67
C LEU A 46 -1.22 18.71 -14.44
N LYS A 47 -1.15 18.52 -15.76
CA LYS A 47 -0.14 19.16 -16.62
C LYS A 47 -0.36 20.67 -16.77
N SER A 48 -1.60 21.11 -16.88
CA SER A 48 -1.95 22.53 -16.98
C SER A 48 -1.81 23.28 -15.66
N GLY A 49 -1.70 22.56 -14.53
CA GLY A 49 -1.63 23.15 -13.19
C GLY A 49 -2.99 23.56 -12.61
N GLU A 50 -4.09 23.24 -13.30
CA GLU A 50 -5.44 23.32 -12.76
C GLU A 50 -5.55 22.44 -11.51
N CYS A 51 -5.15 21.17 -11.67
CA CYS A 51 -5.08 20.21 -10.59
C CYS A 51 -3.72 20.31 -9.90
N ARG A 52 -3.69 20.83 -8.66
CA ARG A 52 -2.43 21.03 -7.93
C ARG A 52 -2.57 20.89 -6.44
N TRP A 53 -1.49 20.49 -5.79
CA TRP A 53 -1.40 20.47 -4.34
C TRP A 53 -1.21 21.88 -3.81
N LYS A 54 -2.05 22.28 -2.86
CA LYS A 54 -1.93 23.53 -2.11
C LYS A 54 -1.75 23.20 -0.63
N LYS A 55 -0.76 23.83 0.01
CA LYS A 55 -0.69 23.88 1.46
C LYS A 55 -1.79 24.80 1.97
N LEU A 56 -2.63 24.26 2.84
CA LEU A 56 -3.66 25.01 3.53
C LEU A 56 -3.00 25.85 4.63
N SER A 57 -3.53 27.05 4.86
CA SER A 57 -3.17 27.84 6.03
C SER A 57 -3.68 27.17 7.31
N LYS A 58 -3.13 27.54 8.46
CA LYS A 58 -3.59 27.01 9.75
C LYS A 58 -5.09 27.27 9.98
N ALA A 59 -5.60 28.42 9.54
CA ALA A 59 -7.02 28.75 9.61
C ALA A 59 -7.87 27.84 8.70
N GLU A 60 -7.42 27.61 7.46
CA GLU A 60 -8.10 26.70 6.52
C GLU A 60 -8.10 25.25 7.02
N CYS A 61 -6.99 24.78 7.62
CA CYS A 61 -6.90 23.45 8.24
C CYS A 61 -7.87 23.29 9.42
N ASN A 62 -7.98 24.30 10.27
CA ASN A 62 -8.89 24.28 11.42
C ASN A 62 -10.34 24.26 10.96
N ALA A 63 -10.71 25.16 10.03
CA ALA A 63 -12.05 25.19 9.44
C ALA A 63 -12.41 23.86 8.76
N PHE A 64 -11.45 23.25 8.05
CA PHE A 64 -11.64 21.94 7.43
C PHE A 64 -11.82 20.83 8.48
N SER A 65 -11.05 20.87 9.57
CA SER A 65 -11.18 19.91 10.67
C SER A 65 -12.53 20.01 11.36
N SER A 66 -13.00 21.22 11.64
CA SER A 66 -14.34 21.46 12.20
C SER A 66 -15.44 20.99 11.24
N LYS A 67 -15.29 21.21 9.93
CA LYS A 67 -16.23 20.71 8.92
C LYS A 67 -16.26 19.18 8.91
N LEU A 68 -15.11 18.52 8.99
CA LEU A 68 -15.06 17.05 9.07
C LEU A 68 -15.71 16.53 10.36
N GLU A 69 -15.52 17.21 11.49
CA GLU A 69 -16.15 16.84 12.76
C GLU A 69 -17.67 17.01 12.70
N ALA A 70 -18.17 18.06 12.05
CA ALA A 70 -19.60 18.24 11.79
C ALA A 70 -20.17 17.12 10.88
N CYS A 71 -19.46 16.72 9.82
CA CYS A 71 -19.86 15.60 8.96
C CYS A 71 -19.85 14.25 9.71
N CYS A 72 -18.83 14.00 10.55
CA CYS A 72 -18.81 12.83 11.43
C CYS A 72 -20.02 12.84 12.40
N ALA A 73 -20.35 14.00 12.96
CA ALA A 73 -21.48 14.15 13.88
C ALA A 73 -22.84 13.97 13.19
N SER A 74 -22.96 14.32 11.91
CA SER A 74 -24.18 14.09 11.12
C SER A 74 -24.32 12.65 10.60
N GLY A 75 -23.41 11.74 10.96
CA GLY A 75 -23.47 10.32 10.61
C GLY A 75 -22.87 9.97 9.24
N GLU A 76 -22.24 10.91 8.55
CA GLU A 76 -21.48 10.58 7.34
C GLU A 76 -20.18 9.88 7.75
N VAL A 77 -20.05 8.60 7.42
CA VAL A 77 -18.94 7.74 7.88
C VAL A 77 -17.62 8.19 7.22
N VAL A 78 -16.91 9.11 7.88
CA VAL A 78 -15.61 9.63 7.44
C VAL A 78 -14.50 8.57 7.49
N LYS A 79 -14.71 7.46 8.22
CA LYS A 79 -13.77 6.35 8.32
C LYS A 79 -14.51 5.02 8.32
N LYS A 80 -14.14 4.10 7.43
CA LYS A 80 -14.57 2.69 7.56
C LYS A 80 -14.00 2.14 8.88
N PRO A 81 -14.85 1.62 9.79
CA PRO A 81 -14.36 0.97 11.01
C PRO A 81 -13.46 -0.21 10.64
N CYS A 82 -12.28 -0.30 11.25
CA CYS A 82 -11.42 -1.47 11.07
C CYS A 82 -12.12 -2.70 11.67
N LYS A 83 -11.99 -3.86 11.02
CA LYS A 83 -12.48 -5.13 11.59
C LYS A 83 -11.81 -5.33 12.94
N LYS A 84 -12.61 -5.64 13.96
CA LYS A 84 -12.10 -6.07 15.26
C LYS A 84 -11.37 -7.39 15.05
N CYS A 85 -10.11 -7.48 15.49
CA CYS A 85 -9.37 -8.74 15.52
C CYS A 85 -10.03 -9.67 16.54
N SER A 86 -10.08 -10.97 16.25
CA SER A 86 -10.65 -12.01 17.13
C SER A 86 -9.98 -12.06 18.51
N ASP A 87 -8.75 -11.57 18.62
CA ASP A 87 -7.94 -11.64 19.83
C ASP A 87 -8.14 -10.43 20.76
N VAL A 88 -9.01 -9.49 20.38
CA VAL A 88 -9.38 -8.35 21.26
C VAL A 88 -10.09 -8.89 22.49
N GLY A 89 -9.40 -8.83 23.63
CA GLY A 89 -9.91 -9.28 24.93
C GLY A 89 -9.52 -10.70 25.32
N VAL A 90 -8.74 -11.42 24.51
CA VAL A 90 -8.23 -12.75 24.89
C VAL A 90 -7.04 -12.57 25.83
N PRO A 91 -7.11 -13.01 27.10
CA PRO A 91 -5.97 -12.95 28.00
C PRO A 91 -4.86 -13.85 27.47
N HIS A 92 -3.72 -13.24 27.15
CA HIS A 92 -2.52 -14.00 26.81
C HIS A 92 -2.11 -14.78 28.06
N LYS A 93 -2.16 -16.12 27.99
CA LYS A 93 -1.64 -16.98 29.06
C LYS A 93 -0.13 -16.78 29.16
N GLN A 94 0.31 -15.93 30.10
CA GLN A 94 1.69 -15.93 30.53
C GLN A 94 1.94 -17.24 31.28
N LYS A 95 2.88 -18.05 30.77
CA LYS A 95 3.33 -19.25 31.46
C LYS A 95 4.20 -18.77 32.62
N ASN A 96 3.70 -18.90 33.85
CA ASN A 96 4.48 -18.62 35.05
C ASN A 96 5.74 -19.49 35.06
N VAL A 97 6.90 -18.86 34.85
CA VAL A 97 8.21 -19.47 35.13
C VAL A 97 8.55 -19.09 36.56
N LEU A 98 8.05 -19.87 37.52
CA LEU A 98 8.57 -19.88 38.89
C LEU A 98 8.66 -21.32 39.37
N GLY A 99 9.89 -21.73 39.62
CA GLY A 99 10.26 -23.07 40.09
C GLY A 99 11.64 -23.46 39.59
N GLY A 100 12.66 -22.66 39.94
CA GLY A 100 14.05 -23.02 39.68
C GLY A 100 14.49 -24.17 40.59
N ASN A 101 15.16 -25.16 40.00
CA ASN A 101 16.12 -26.03 40.68
C ASN A 101 17.28 -26.29 39.71
N PRO A 102 18.55 -26.14 40.13
CA PRO A 102 19.72 -26.32 39.28
C PRO A 102 20.20 -27.77 39.32
N SER A 103 20.86 -28.21 38.23
CA SER A 103 21.62 -29.48 38.04
C SER A 103 20.88 -30.51 37.15
N LYS A 104 21.43 -31.13 36.10
CA LYS A 104 22.71 -31.07 35.37
C LYS A 104 22.47 -31.50 33.90
N GLU A 105 23.33 -31.03 33.01
CA GLU A 105 23.85 -31.64 31.75
C GLU A 105 22.96 -32.54 30.86
N GLY A 106 22.76 -32.12 29.60
CA GLY A 106 22.32 -32.96 28.47
C GLY A 106 21.87 -32.14 27.24
N PRO A 107 22.08 -32.62 25.99
CA PRO A 107 22.39 -31.75 24.84
C PRO A 107 21.18 -31.13 24.13
N SER A 108 21.48 -30.02 23.45
CA SER A 108 20.68 -29.30 22.44
C SER A 108 19.61 -30.13 21.74
N SER A 109 18.34 -29.73 21.87
CA SER A 109 17.31 -30.09 20.88
C SER A 109 16.54 -28.85 20.44
N LYS A 110 16.78 -28.47 19.18
CA LYS A 110 15.95 -27.53 18.43
C LYS A 110 14.55 -28.15 18.34
N GLN A 111 13.56 -27.56 19.02
CA GLN A 111 12.19 -28.04 18.89
C GLN A 111 11.67 -27.76 17.47
N ALA A 112 11.37 -28.86 16.80
CA ALA A 112 10.80 -28.92 15.47
C ALA A 112 9.47 -28.15 15.41
N ARG A 113 9.31 -27.35 14.34
CA ARG A 113 7.99 -26.83 13.97
C ARG A 113 7.11 -28.01 13.57
N CYS A 114 6.00 -28.20 14.27
CA CYS A 114 4.96 -29.14 13.90
C CYS A 114 4.31 -28.67 12.58
N ASP A 115 4.81 -29.22 11.47
CA ASP A 115 4.27 -29.07 10.12
C ASP A 115 2.96 -29.87 10.05
N THR A 116 1.84 -29.23 10.37
CA THR A 116 0.52 -29.85 10.22
C THR A 116 0.21 -30.02 8.74
N GLY A 117 0.47 -31.22 8.21
CA GLY A 117 -0.41 -31.91 7.26
C GLY A 117 -0.60 -31.29 5.88
N ARG A 118 0.35 -30.52 5.32
CA ARG A 118 0.33 -30.17 3.89
C ARG A 118 1.35 -31.02 3.15
N LYS A 119 0.89 -31.92 2.27
CA LYS A 119 1.77 -32.67 1.35
C LYS A 119 2.66 -31.65 0.63
N ARG A 120 3.98 -31.72 0.83
CA ARG A 120 4.96 -30.89 0.11
C ARG A 120 4.93 -31.33 -1.34
N VAL A 121 4.21 -30.59 -2.18
CA VAL A 121 4.36 -30.71 -3.63
C VAL A 121 5.71 -30.06 -3.95
N VAL A 122 6.66 -30.88 -4.40
CA VAL A 122 7.94 -30.40 -4.92
C VAL A 122 7.64 -29.47 -6.10
N PRO A 123 8.19 -28.25 -6.16
CA PRO A 123 8.02 -27.38 -7.31
C PRO A 123 8.56 -28.09 -8.56
N LYS A 124 7.76 -28.16 -9.62
CA LYS A 124 8.18 -28.69 -10.91
C LYS A 124 9.23 -27.74 -11.48
N SER A 125 10.49 -28.18 -11.54
CA SER A 125 11.59 -27.40 -12.11
C SER A 125 11.30 -27.10 -13.57
N THR A 126 11.31 -25.81 -13.93
CA THR A 126 11.29 -25.32 -15.31
C THR A 126 12.68 -25.50 -15.93
N GLU A 127 12.71 -25.91 -17.19
CA GLU A 127 13.90 -26.27 -17.97
C GLU A 127 14.88 -25.09 -18.13
N PHE A 128 16.17 -25.43 -18.27
CA PHE A 128 17.26 -24.47 -18.48
C PHE A 128 17.21 -23.99 -19.93
N VAL A 129 17.06 -22.69 -20.16
CA VAL A 129 17.15 -22.10 -21.50
C VAL A 129 18.63 -22.01 -21.85
N HIS A 130 19.04 -22.69 -22.93
CA HIS A 130 20.37 -22.54 -23.48
C HIS A 130 20.37 -21.28 -24.36
N ASP A 131 21.11 -20.26 -23.95
CA ASP A 131 21.37 -19.08 -24.78
C ASP A 131 22.38 -19.49 -25.84
N THR A 132 21.92 -19.69 -27.08
CA THR A 132 22.78 -19.79 -28.24
C THR A 132 22.80 -18.41 -28.87
N ASP A 133 23.77 -17.62 -28.45
CA ASP A 133 24.14 -16.33 -29.04
C ASP A 133 25.05 -16.65 -30.25
N ASP A 134 24.47 -16.65 -31.45
CA ASP A 134 25.17 -16.78 -32.73
C ASP A 134 24.86 -15.53 -33.55
N ASP A 135 25.55 -14.43 -33.24
CA ASP A 135 25.59 -13.22 -34.05
C ASP A 135 26.95 -13.13 -34.73
N GLN A 136 27.06 -13.81 -35.88
CA GLN A 136 28.07 -13.54 -36.89
C GLN A 136 27.42 -12.77 -38.04
N GLU A 137 27.66 -11.46 -38.11
CA GLU A 137 27.60 -10.74 -39.37
C GLU A 137 28.68 -9.65 -39.42
N ASP A 138 29.77 -10.01 -40.11
CA ASP A 138 30.74 -9.12 -40.71
C ASP A 138 30.05 -8.33 -41.83
N GLY A 139 30.19 -7.00 -41.85
CA GLY A 139 29.58 -6.16 -42.87
C GLY A 139 30.18 -4.76 -42.89
N SER A 140 31.43 -4.67 -43.36
CA SER A 140 32.12 -3.44 -43.72
C SER A 140 31.47 -2.76 -44.93
N GLU A 141 31.15 -1.46 -44.85
CA GLU A 141 30.89 -0.61 -46.02
C GLU A 141 31.09 0.87 -45.60
N GLU A 142 32.25 1.47 -45.87
CA GLU A 142 32.73 2.12 -47.12
C GLU A 142 32.65 3.65 -47.01
N ASP A 143 33.82 4.27 -47.08
CA ASP A 143 34.06 5.72 -47.19
C ASP A 143 33.46 6.25 -48.50
N ILE A 144 32.74 7.38 -48.42
CA ILE A 144 32.37 8.18 -49.59
C ILE A 144 32.97 9.58 -49.44
N ASP A 145 33.68 9.95 -50.51
CA ASP A 145 34.55 11.10 -50.81
C ASP A 145 33.87 12.48 -50.70
#